data_AF-A0A968MMB3-F1
#
_entry.id   AF-A0A968MMB3-F1
#
_cell.length_a   1.000
_cell.length_b   1.000
_cell.length_c   1.000
_cell.angle_alpha   90.00
_cell.angle_beta   90.00
_cell.angle_gamma   90.00
#
_symmetry.space_group_name_H-M   'P 1'
#
loop_
_entity.id
_entity.type
_entity.pdbx_description
1 polymer ?
#
loop_
_entity_poly.entity_id
_entity_poly.type
_entity_poly.pdbx_seq_one_letter_code
_entity_poly.pdbx_strand_id
1 'polypeptide(L)'
;MTDPVIVQGAFERAGRAFDASQLPAIFDRYVEVLPEELEARHDAYIVHPGVRELVAAAHEAGHELALATGNIERGARIKLESAGLNPYFPIGGFGSDSAERSELLAAAIRRSSGRWRDDEIIVIGDTERDVQAARRLGVRVVGVLAGSAMRAELRDSGPDLLADSCLAPSLWEWLGLRG
;
A
#
# COMPACT_ATOMS: atom_id res chain seq x y z
N MET A 1 -7.98 -4.95 -3.62
CA MET A 1 -7.79 -6.18 -4.42
C MET A 1 -6.32 -6.30 -4.76
N THR A 2 -5.83 -7.51 -5.03
CA THR A 2 -4.43 -7.75 -5.41
C THR A 2 -4.32 -7.97 -6.92
N ASP A 3 -3.12 -7.79 -7.48
CA ASP A 3 -2.86 -7.97 -8.90
C ASP A 3 -3.32 -9.35 -9.44
N PRO A 4 -3.07 -10.49 -8.77
CA PRO A 4 -3.59 -11.79 -9.22
C PRO A 4 -5.12 -11.83 -9.29
N VAL A 5 -5.81 -11.24 -8.31
CA VAL A 5 -7.28 -11.15 -8.28
C VAL A 5 -7.79 -10.25 -9.41
N ILE A 6 -7.08 -9.17 -9.72
CA ILE A 6 -7.42 -8.28 -10.84
C ILE A 6 -7.30 -9.02 -12.18
N VAL A 7 -6.23 -9.80 -12.37
CA VAL A 7 -6.02 -10.61 -13.58
C VAL A 7 -7.13 -11.66 -13.70
N GLN A 8 -7.43 -12.41 -12.63
CA GLN A 8 -8.54 -13.37 -12.63
C GLN A 8 -9.85 -12.70 -13.04
N GLY A 9 -10.22 -11.58 -12.41
CA GLY A 9 -11.44 -10.85 -12.74
C GLY A 9 -11.45 -10.32 -14.18
N ALA A 10 -10.28 -10.04 -14.78
CA ALA A 10 -10.20 -9.65 -16.19
C ALA A 10 -10.53 -10.81 -17.14
N PHE A 11 -10.09 -12.04 -16.82
CA PHE A 11 -10.47 -13.24 -17.57
C PHE A 11 -11.96 -13.50 -17.49
N GLU A 12 -12.53 -13.43 -16.29
CA GLU A 12 -13.97 -13.62 -16.05
C GLU A 12 -14.80 -12.60 -16.84
N ARG A 13 -14.45 -11.31 -16.80
CA ARG A 13 -15.12 -10.26 -17.61
C ARG A 13 -14.98 -10.48 -19.12
N ALA A 14 -13.90 -11.11 -19.55
CA ALA A 14 -13.69 -11.46 -20.96
C ALA A 14 -14.40 -12.76 -21.37
N GLY A 15 -15.09 -13.45 -20.44
CA GLY A 15 -15.72 -14.75 -20.70
C GLY A 15 -14.70 -15.86 -20.98
N ARG A 16 -13.46 -15.73 -20.47
CA ARG A 16 -12.38 -16.69 -20.68
C ARG A 16 -12.11 -17.46 -19.39
N ALA A 17 -11.79 -18.75 -19.52
CA ALA A 17 -11.34 -19.55 -18.38
C ALA A 17 -10.01 -19.01 -17.86
N PHE A 18 -9.93 -18.77 -16.55
CA PHE A 18 -8.72 -18.34 -15.87
C PHE A 18 -7.84 -19.55 -15.54
N ASP A 19 -6.56 -19.48 -15.91
CA ASP A 19 -5.53 -20.44 -15.51
C ASP A 19 -4.39 -19.70 -14.80
N ALA A 20 -4.20 -20.03 -13.51
CA ALA A 20 -3.16 -19.43 -12.69
C ALA A 20 -1.73 -19.69 -13.22
N SER A 21 -1.54 -20.74 -14.03
CA SER A 21 -0.25 -21.03 -14.68
C SER A 21 0.19 -19.91 -15.64
N GLN A 22 -0.75 -19.08 -16.08
CA GLN A 22 -0.50 -17.95 -16.98
C GLN A 22 -0.02 -16.68 -16.25
N LEU A 23 -0.19 -16.62 -14.92
CA LEU A 23 0.17 -15.43 -14.12
C LEU A 23 1.63 -15.00 -14.29
N PRO A 24 2.64 -15.89 -14.27
CA PRO A 24 4.03 -15.48 -14.47
C PRO A 24 4.24 -14.73 -15.79
N ALA A 25 3.76 -15.28 -16.91
CA ALA A 25 3.93 -14.66 -18.23
C ALA A 25 3.18 -13.32 -18.35
N ILE A 26 1.99 -13.23 -17.76
CA ILE A 26 1.21 -11.98 -17.71
C ILE A 26 1.96 -10.92 -16.91
N PHE A 27 2.50 -11.28 -15.75
CA PHE A 27 3.21 -10.35 -14.89
C PHE A 27 4.59 -9.96 -15.42
N ASP A 28 5.29 -10.87 -16.10
CA ASP A 28 6.50 -10.54 -16.85
C ASP A 28 6.18 -9.48 -17.90
N ARG A 29 5.15 -9.70 -18.72
CA ARG A 29 4.76 -8.72 -19.73
C ARG A 29 4.29 -7.39 -19.12
N TYR A 30 3.53 -7.43 -18.05
CA TYR A 30 3.10 -6.23 -17.31
C TYR A 30 4.31 -5.42 -16.82
N VAL A 31 5.29 -6.08 -16.19
CA VAL A 31 6.49 -5.42 -15.67
C VAL A 31 7.37 -4.86 -16.78
N GLU A 32 7.46 -5.53 -17.93
CA GLU A 32 8.17 -5.01 -19.10
C GLU A 32 7.60 -3.69 -19.63
N VAL A 33 6.27 -3.57 -19.71
CA VAL A 33 5.62 -2.38 -20.29
C VAL A 33 5.36 -1.27 -19.27
N LEU A 34 5.36 -1.59 -17.98
CA LEU A 34 5.00 -0.65 -16.91
C LEU A 34 5.85 0.65 -16.94
N PRO A 35 7.18 0.62 -17.12
CA PRO A 35 7.98 1.86 -17.19
C PRO A 35 7.53 2.80 -18.31
N GLU A 36 7.30 2.26 -19.51
CA GLU A 36 6.83 3.04 -20.67
C GLU A 36 5.43 3.63 -20.41
N GLU A 37 4.53 2.86 -19.79
CA GLU A 37 3.20 3.35 -19.41
C GLU A 37 3.22 4.43 -18.31
N LEU A 38 4.16 4.34 -17.36
CA LEU A 38 4.34 5.36 -16.33
C LEU A 38 4.82 6.67 -16.93
N GLU A 39 5.75 6.62 -17.89
CA GLU A 39 6.25 7.80 -18.60
C GLU A 39 5.18 8.41 -19.52
N ALA A 40 4.54 7.57 -20.34
CA ALA A 40 3.48 8.00 -21.26
C ALA A 40 2.27 8.61 -20.54
N ARG A 41 2.02 8.21 -19.29
CA ARG A 41 0.91 8.69 -18.45
C ARG A 41 1.40 9.38 -17.18
N HIS A 42 2.51 10.11 -17.24
CA HIS A 42 3.10 10.77 -16.07
C HIS A 42 2.10 11.63 -15.28
N ASP A 43 1.16 12.30 -15.96
CA ASP A 43 0.10 13.09 -15.32
C ASP A 43 -0.94 12.25 -14.55
N ALA A 44 -1.06 10.96 -14.87
CA ALA A 44 -1.97 10.04 -14.19
C ALA A 44 -1.33 9.32 -13.00
N TYR A 45 0.00 9.28 -12.93
CA TYR A 45 0.76 8.64 -11.85
C TYR A 45 1.36 9.68 -10.92
N ILE A 46 0.49 10.28 -10.12
CA ILE A 46 0.86 11.34 -9.18
C ILE A 46 1.14 10.79 -7.78
N VAL A 47 2.11 11.41 -7.11
CA VAL A 47 2.26 11.26 -5.66
C VAL A 47 1.30 12.22 -4.99
N HIS A 48 0.42 11.70 -4.13
CA HIS A 48 -0.56 12.54 -3.42
C HIS A 48 0.14 13.60 -2.55
N PRO A 49 -0.45 14.81 -2.43
CA PRO A 49 0.12 15.88 -1.60
C PRO A 49 0.41 15.42 -0.16
N GLY A 50 1.61 15.73 0.34
CA GLY A 50 2.06 15.39 1.69
C GLY A 50 2.67 14.00 1.84
N VAL A 51 2.56 13.10 0.85
CA VAL A 51 3.13 11.74 0.98
C VAL A 51 4.65 11.77 1.06
N ARG A 52 5.31 12.62 0.25
CA ARG A 52 6.77 12.72 0.25
C ARG A 52 7.29 13.27 1.57
N GLU A 53 6.64 14.32 2.04
CA GLU A 53 6.94 15.01 3.28
C GLU A 53 6.74 14.09 4.48
N LEU A 54 5.61 13.36 4.51
CA LEU A 54 5.30 12.42 5.57
C LEU A 54 6.30 11.26 5.63
N VAL A 55 6.62 10.67 4.47
CA VAL A 55 7.60 9.57 4.38
C VAL A 55 8.99 10.03 4.81
N ALA A 56 9.44 11.20 4.33
CA ALA A 56 10.72 11.77 4.71
C ALA A 56 10.78 12.06 6.21
N ALA A 57 9.78 12.76 6.76
CA ALA A 57 9.73 13.09 8.18
C ALA A 57 9.68 11.84 9.07
N ALA A 58 8.91 10.81 8.67
CA ALA A 58 8.86 9.56 9.40
C ALA A 58 10.23 8.85 9.40
N HIS A 59 10.92 8.85 8.27
CA HIS A 59 12.27 8.28 8.17
C HIS A 59 13.28 9.06 9.01
N GLU A 60 13.26 10.39 8.97
CA GLU A 60 14.13 11.26 9.77
C GLU A 60 13.88 11.13 11.27
N ALA A 61 12.63 10.86 11.67
CA ALA A 61 12.26 10.55 13.06
C ALA A 61 12.71 9.14 13.51
N GLY A 62 13.30 8.34 12.61
CA GLY A 62 13.82 7.02 12.91
C GLY A 62 12.79 5.89 12.79
N HIS A 63 11.63 6.12 12.17
CA HIS A 63 10.68 5.05 11.89
C HIS A 63 11.19 4.14 10.77
N GLU A 64 11.08 2.82 10.97
CA GLU A 64 11.21 1.85 9.89
C GLU A 64 9.91 1.82 9.09
N LEU A 65 10.01 1.89 7.76
CA LEU A 65 8.85 1.91 6.88
C LEU A 65 8.75 0.61 6.07
N ALA A 66 7.53 0.10 5.93
CA ALA A 66 7.19 -1.01 5.04
C ALA A 66 6.06 -0.64 4.09
N LEU A 67 6.08 -1.26 2.92
CA LEU A 67 4.96 -1.22 2.00
C LEU A 67 4.06 -2.43 2.18
N ALA A 68 2.74 -2.25 2.28
CA ALA A 68 1.78 -3.34 2.16
C ALA A 68 0.80 -3.03 1.04
N THR A 69 0.92 -3.72 -0.10
CA THR A 69 0.21 -3.35 -1.33
C THR A 69 -0.30 -4.56 -2.09
N GLY A 70 -1.46 -4.40 -2.73
CA GLY A 70 -1.99 -5.43 -3.63
C GLY A 70 -1.19 -5.62 -4.91
N ASN A 71 -0.25 -4.72 -5.25
CA ASN A 71 0.63 -4.89 -6.40
C ASN A 71 1.57 -6.09 -6.18
N ILE A 72 1.94 -6.81 -7.24
CA ILE A 72 3.10 -7.71 -7.18
C ILE A 72 4.36 -6.90 -6.84
N GLU A 73 5.35 -7.54 -6.19
CA GLU A 73 6.54 -6.81 -5.72
C GLU A 73 7.24 -6.04 -6.86
N ARG A 74 7.56 -6.70 -7.98
CA ARG A 74 8.25 -6.07 -9.11
C ARG A 74 7.54 -4.81 -9.61
N GLY A 75 6.21 -4.85 -9.72
CA GLY A 75 5.40 -3.70 -10.14
C GLY A 75 5.35 -2.60 -9.09
N ALA A 76 5.27 -2.96 -7.80
CA ALA A 76 5.33 -2.00 -6.70
C ALA A 76 6.68 -1.24 -6.67
N ARG A 77 7.79 -1.96 -6.85
CA ARG A 77 9.14 -1.37 -6.89
C ARG A 77 9.28 -0.36 -8.02
N ILE A 78 8.83 -0.70 -9.23
CA ILE A 78 8.88 0.22 -10.38
C ILE A 78 8.06 1.49 -10.12
N LYS A 79 6.85 1.37 -9.56
CA LYS A 79 6.00 2.53 -9.22
C LYS A 79 6.60 3.40 -8.12
N LEU A 80 7.21 2.79 -7.10
CA LEU A 80 7.90 3.55 -6.06
C LEU A 80 9.17 4.22 -6.57
N GLU A 81 9.88 3.59 -7.50
CA GLU A 81 11.10 4.13 -8.10
C GLU A 81 10.79 5.37 -8.94
N SER A 82 9.75 5.33 -9.78
CA SER A 82 9.31 6.52 -10.53
C SER A 82 8.86 7.67 -9.62
N ALA A 83 8.37 7.32 -8.42
CA ALA A 83 8.05 8.27 -7.38
C ALA A 83 9.25 8.68 -6.51
N GLY A 84 10.45 8.10 -6.66
CA GLY A 84 11.59 8.37 -5.77
C GLY A 84 11.35 7.99 -4.30
N LEU A 85 10.43 7.06 -4.05
CA LEU A 85 10.03 6.61 -2.70
C LEU A 85 10.56 5.22 -2.36
N ASN A 86 11.07 4.48 -3.34
CA ASN A 86 11.50 3.08 -3.18
C ASN A 86 12.54 2.87 -2.06
N PRO A 87 13.57 3.73 -1.89
CA PRO A 87 14.58 3.55 -0.83
C PRO A 87 14.01 3.59 0.60
N TYR A 88 12.86 4.25 0.81
CA TYR A 88 12.25 4.37 2.13
C TYR A 88 11.59 3.07 2.58
N PHE A 89 11.21 2.17 1.67
CA PHE A 89 10.46 0.95 1.96
C PHE A 89 11.30 -0.31 1.68
N PRO A 90 12.35 -0.61 2.47
CA PRO A 90 13.24 -1.74 2.20
C PRO A 90 12.51 -3.10 2.23
N ILE A 91 11.47 -3.21 3.05
CA ILE A 91 10.65 -4.42 3.19
C ILE A 91 9.18 -4.12 2.92
N GLY A 92 8.39 -5.17 2.66
CA GLY A 92 6.97 -5.02 2.42
C GLY A 92 6.25 -6.36 2.28
N GLY A 93 4.94 -6.29 2.10
CA GLY A 93 4.08 -7.40 1.72
C GLY A 93 3.29 -7.05 0.46
N PHE A 94 3.26 -7.98 -0.48
CA PHE A 94 2.89 -7.70 -1.86
C PHE A 94 1.82 -8.67 -2.33
N GLY A 95 1.04 -8.31 -3.35
CA GLY A 95 0.02 -9.19 -3.94
C GLY A 95 0.55 -10.53 -4.48
N SER A 96 1.88 -10.65 -4.63
CA SER A 96 2.56 -11.92 -4.90
C SER A 96 2.65 -12.87 -3.70
N ASP A 97 2.44 -12.38 -2.47
CA ASP A 97 2.45 -13.16 -1.23
C ASP A 97 1.08 -13.79 -0.93
N SER A 98 -0.01 -13.05 -1.17
CA SER A 98 -1.38 -13.50 -0.88
C SER A 98 -2.42 -12.62 -1.58
N ALA A 99 -3.64 -13.14 -1.74
CA ALA A 99 -4.81 -12.35 -2.14
C ALA A 99 -5.41 -11.52 -0.99
N GLU A 100 -5.16 -11.93 0.26
CA GLU A 100 -5.76 -11.36 1.46
C GLU A 100 -4.93 -10.19 2.00
N ARG A 101 -5.57 -9.03 2.22
CA ARG A 101 -4.88 -7.80 2.66
C ARG A 101 -4.18 -7.98 4.01
N SER A 102 -4.78 -8.71 4.95
CA SER A 102 -4.16 -9.00 6.26
C SER A 102 -2.90 -9.83 6.13
N GLU A 103 -2.83 -10.74 5.16
CA GLU A 103 -1.62 -11.53 4.91
C GLU A 103 -0.49 -10.69 4.34
N LEU A 104 -0.81 -9.63 3.59
CA LEU A 104 0.19 -8.68 3.09
C LEU A 104 0.82 -7.91 4.26
N LEU A 105 0.00 -7.36 5.16
CA LEU A 105 0.49 -6.71 6.37
C LEU A 105 1.32 -7.69 7.22
N ALA A 106 0.83 -8.91 7.44
CA ALA A 106 1.53 -9.93 8.19
C ALA A 106 2.88 -10.31 7.54
N ALA A 107 2.94 -10.38 6.20
CA ALA A 107 4.17 -10.64 5.48
C ALA A 107 5.20 -9.50 5.66
N ALA A 108 4.76 -8.23 5.60
CA ALA A 108 5.61 -7.09 5.89
C ALA A 108 6.18 -7.15 7.32
N ILE A 109 5.31 -7.43 8.31
CA ILE A 109 5.71 -7.55 9.73
C ILE A 109 6.68 -8.71 9.93
N ARG A 110 6.44 -9.88 9.33
CA ARG A 110 7.39 -11.02 9.41
C ARG A 110 8.76 -10.68 8.83
N ARG A 111 8.81 -9.90 7.74
CA ARG A 111 10.07 -9.44 7.11
C ARG A 111 10.81 -8.39 7.94
N SER A 112 10.20 -7.82 8.98
CA SER A 112 10.93 -7.07 10.00
C SER A 112 11.82 -7.96 10.86
N SER A 113 11.72 -9.29 10.74
CA SER A 113 12.51 -10.26 11.49
C SER A 113 12.40 -10.08 13.01
N GLY A 114 11.23 -9.68 13.50
CA GLY A 114 10.95 -9.47 14.92
C GLY A 114 11.48 -8.16 15.49
N ARG A 115 11.94 -7.23 14.65
CA ARG A 115 12.37 -5.89 15.12
C ARG A 115 11.21 -5.03 15.59
N TRP A 116 10.00 -5.26 15.10
CA TRP A 116 8.83 -4.46 15.45
C TRP A 116 7.99 -5.16 16.50
N ARG A 117 7.56 -4.41 17.51
CA ARG A 117 6.55 -4.87 18.46
C ARG A 117 5.17 -4.44 17.98
N ASP A 118 4.15 -5.25 18.24
CA ASP A 118 2.78 -4.98 17.77
C ASP A 118 2.24 -3.62 18.24
N ASP A 119 2.60 -3.17 19.44
CA ASP A 119 2.22 -1.88 20.00
C ASP A 119 2.90 -0.67 19.32
N GLU A 120 3.98 -0.90 18.59
CA GLU A 120 4.74 0.11 17.83
C GLU A 120 4.33 0.19 16.36
N ILE A 121 3.55 -0.77 15.86
CA ILE A 121 3.15 -0.83 14.46
C ILE A 121 1.92 0.06 14.23
N ILE A 122 2.05 0.93 13.24
CA ILE A 122 0.97 1.79 12.75
C ILE A 122 0.79 1.50 11.26
N VAL A 123 -0.44 1.11 10.89
CA VAL A 123 -0.85 0.99 9.49
C VAL A 123 -1.43 2.33 9.03
N ILE A 124 -0.99 2.82 7.88
CA ILE A 124 -1.57 4.01 7.23
C ILE A 124 -2.17 3.53 5.91
N GLY A 125 -3.47 3.72 5.72
CA GLY A 125 -4.17 3.27 4.51
C GLY A 125 -5.40 4.12 4.18
N ASP A 126 -5.87 4.00 2.95
CA ASP A 126 -6.96 4.81 2.40
C ASP A 126 -8.28 4.05 2.26
N THR A 127 -8.28 2.73 2.50
CA THR A 127 -9.47 1.89 2.34
C THR A 127 -9.89 1.22 3.64
N GLU A 128 -11.19 0.90 3.75
CA GLU A 128 -11.74 0.07 4.84
C GLU A 128 -10.98 -1.26 5.01
N ARG A 129 -10.39 -1.78 3.93
CA ARG A 129 -9.64 -3.04 3.94
C ARG A 129 -8.34 -2.92 4.70
N ASP A 130 -7.71 -1.75 4.69
CA ASP A 130 -6.49 -1.49 5.45
C ASP A 130 -6.81 -1.43 6.94
N VAL A 131 -7.92 -0.78 7.32
CA VAL A 131 -8.44 -0.76 8.69
C VAL A 131 -8.78 -2.17 9.17
N GLN A 132 -9.58 -2.92 8.43
CA GLN A 132 -9.96 -4.28 8.78
C GLN A 132 -8.73 -5.20 8.91
N ALA A 133 -7.76 -5.06 8.01
CA ALA A 133 -6.55 -5.86 8.03
C ALA A 133 -5.66 -5.55 9.26
N ALA A 134 -5.51 -4.26 9.61
CA ALA A 134 -4.80 -3.84 10.81
C ALA A 134 -5.49 -4.36 12.09
N ARG A 135 -6.83 -4.26 12.16
CA ARG A 135 -7.61 -4.77 13.31
C ARG A 135 -7.47 -6.28 13.49
N ARG A 136 -7.45 -7.06 12.39
CA ARG A 136 -7.21 -8.52 12.46
C ARG A 136 -5.85 -8.87 13.05
N LEU A 137 -4.86 -8.00 12.86
CA LEU A 137 -3.50 -8.17 13.38
C LEU A 137 -3.30 -7.49 14.75
N GLY A 138 -4.30 -6.81 15.29
CA GLY A 138 -4.21 -6.12 16.58
C GLY A 138 -3.29 -4.90 16.59
N VAL A 139 -2.97 -4.34 15.42
CA VAL A 139 -2.08 -3.16 15.30
C VAL A 139 -2.88 -1.87 15.13
N ARG A 140 -2.24 -0.73 15.42
CA ARG A 140 -2.86 0.60 15.27
C ARG A 140 -3.05 0.95 13.80
N VAL A 141 -4.07 1.75 13.49
CA VAL A 141 -4.38 2.14 12.12
C VAL A 141 -4.91 3.55 11.98
N VAL A 142 -4.37 4.26 11.01
CA VAL A 142 -4.83 5.56 10.54
C VAL A 142 -5.47 5.40 9.17
N GLY A 143 -6.70 5.87 9.04
CA GLY A 143 -7.36 6.06 7.75
C GLY A 143 -7.01 7.43 7.19
N VAL A 144 -6.48 7.49 5.97
CA VAL A 144 -6.20 8.75 5.26
C VAL A 144 -7.12 8.85 4.06
N LEU A 145 -7.83 9.96 3.93
CA LEU A 145 -8.67 10.22 2.78
C LEU A 145 -7.79 10.57 1.58
N ALA A 146 -7.42 9.55 0.82
CA ALA A 146 -6.75 9.65 -0.45
C ALA A 146 -7.50 8.78 -1.47
N GLY A 147 -7.59 9.23 -2.71
CA GLY A 147 -8.16 8.41 -3.79
C GLY A 147 -9.68 8.22 -3.75
N SER A 148 -10.12 6.97 -3.95
CA SER A 148 -11.50 6.63 -4.34
C SER A 148 -12.43 6.19 -3.22
N ALA A 149 -11.91 6.00 -2.00
CA ALA A 149 -12.71 5.54 -0.88
C ALA A 149 -13.71 6.61 -0.43
N MET A 150 -14.95 6.20 -0.14
CA MET A 150 -15.93 7.12 0.39
C MET A 150 -15.62 7.40 1.86
N ARG A 151 -15.56 8.69 2.24
CA ARG A 151 -15.28 9.13 3.62
C ARG A 151 -16.13 8.38 4.66
N ALA A 152 -17.40 8.11 4.36
CA ALA A 152 -18.30 7.38 5.24
C ALA A 152 -17.81 5.94 5.49
N GLU A 153 -17.48 5.20 4.43
CA GLU A 153 -16.98 3.82 4.52
C GLU A 153 -15.69 3.74 5.35
N LEU A 154 -14.72 4.60 5.07
CA LEU A 154 -13.45 4.59 5.81
C LEU A 154 -13.66 4.97 7.28
N ARG A 155 -14.51 5.96 7.57
CA ARG A 155 -14.84 6.33 8.95
C ARG A 155 -15.54 5.19 9.69
N ASP A 156 -16.55 4.60 9.06
CA ASP A 156 -17.41 3.58 9.68
C ASP A 156 -16.65 2.25 9.87
N SER A 157 -15.53 2.05 9.15
CA SER A 157 -14.59 0.94 9.39
C SER A 157 -13.81 1.06 10.70
N GLY A 158 -13.82 2.23 11.35
CA GLY A 158 -13.29 2.44 12.70
C GLY A 158 -11.77 2.52 12.82
N PRO A 159 -11.07 3.42 12.08
CA PRO A 159 -9.66 3.68 12.30
C PRO A 159 -9.41 4.39 13.65
N ASP A 160 -8.19 4.32 14.18
CA ASP A 160 -7.80 5.05 15.40
C ASP A 160 -7.73 6.56 15.17
N LEU A 161 -7.41 6.96 13.94
CA LEU A 161 -7.47 8.34 13.45
C LEU A 161 -7.98 8.35 12.00
N LEU A 162 -8.86 9.29 11.68
CA LEU A 162 -9.23 9.62 10.30
C LEU A 162 -8.62 10.97 9.94
N ALA A 163 -7.74 11.00 8.94
CA ALA A 163 -7.07 12.20 8.45
C ALA A 163 -7.57 12.57 7.05
N ASP A 164 -7.72 13.88 6.78
CA ASP A 164 -8.20 14.37 5.48
C ASP A 164 -7.17 14.24 4.36
N SER A 165 -5.88 14.21 4.69
CA SER A 165 -4.78 14.00 3.76
C SER A 165 -3.49 13.72 4.54
N CYS A 166 -2.41 13.40 3.84
CA CYS A 166 -1.07 13.32 4.43
C CYS A 166 -0.53 14.67 4.95
N LEU A 167 -1.18 15.79 4.62
CA LEU A 167 -0.84 17.12 5.15
C LEU A 167 -1.63 17.50 6.41
N ALA A 168 -2.58 16.68 6.85
CA ALA A 168 -3.43 17.02 7.99
C ALA A 168 -2.60 17.17 9.28
N PRO A 169 -2.64 18.31 9.98
CA PRO A 169 -1.85 18.50 11.20
C PRO A 169 -2.12 17.44 12.28
N SER A 170 -3.37 16.97 12.36
CA SER A 170 -3.75 15.88 13.28
C SER A 170 -3.02 14.58 13.00
N LEU A 171 -2.67 14.30 11.73
CA LEU A 171 -1.87 13.13 11.37
C LEU A 171 -0.45 13.27 11.90
N TRP A 172 0.17 14.42 11.67
CA TRP A 172 1.55 14.69 12.08
C TRP A 172 1.68 14.68 13.60
N GLU A 173 0.74 15.31 14.31
CA GLU A 173 0.68 15.28 15.78
C GLU A 173 0.51 13.86 16.32
N TRP A 174 -0.42 13.08 15.75
CA TRP A 174 -0.68 11.71 16.20
C TRP A 174 0.52 10.77 15.97
N LEU A 175 1.26 10.98 14.88
CA LEU A 175 2.50 10.25 14.59
C LEU A 175 3.71 10.78 15.38
N GLY A 176 3.58 11.88 16.11
CA GLY A 176 4.69 12.50 16.84
C GLY A 176 5.74 13.15 15.91
N LEU A 177 5.36 13.48 14.67
CA LEU A 177 6.24 14.10 13.69
C LEU A 177 6.20 15.63 13.84
N ARG A 178 7.33 16.28 13.59
CA ARG A 178 7.40 17.75 13.51
C ARG A 178 7.21 18.17 12.06
N GLY A 179 6.23 19.04 11.82
CA GLY A 179 6.01 19.69 10.51
C GLY A 179 6.90 20.92 10.32
#